data_AF-A0A8H4X5C3-F1
#
_entry.id   AF-A0A8H4X5C3-F1
#
_cell.length_a   1.000
_cell.length_b   1.000
_cell.length_c   1.000
_cell.angle_alpha   90.00
_cell.angle_beta   90.00
_cell.angle_gamma   90.00
#
_symmetry.space_group_name_H-M   'P 1'
#
loop_
_entity.id
_entity.type
_entity.pdbx_description
1 polymer ?
#
loop_
_entity_poly.entity_id
_entity_poly.type
_entity_poly.pdbx_seq_one_letter_code
_entity_poly.pdbx_strand_id
1 'polypeptide(L)'
;MVERYENVTAGEYYGDSDYYNYNSLEAFDMSQYPVDRFANEFGFHSMPSLQTWQQAVTDENLQFNSSVILHRNHHYPPGGLSTDTIRSAEGMGEMTIAVELYYPIPSKSDPIANFAAWCLATQRFQADMYKSEIQFYRRGSGRPERQLGSLYWQLEDIWQAPTWAGIEYDGRWKVLHYVAKNIYEPVIVAPYWNLLTDQLNV
;
A
#
# COMPACT_ATOMS: atom_id res chain seq x y z
N MET A 1 17.54 0.73 34.07
CA MET A 1 16.78 1.68 33.22
C MET A 1 16.61 0.95 31.90
N VAL A 2 15.39 0.52 31.57
CA VAL A 2 15.12 -0.13 30.27
C VAL A 2 14.99 1.00 29.25
N GLU A 3 15.62 0.87 28.09
CA GLU A 3 15.45 1.86 27.02
C GLU A 3 13.97 1.94 26.65
N ARG A 4 13.47 3.16 26.38
CA ARG A 4 12.04 3.41 26.15
C ARG A 4 11.46 2.54 25.01
N TYR A 5 12.31 2.13 24.08
CA TYR A 5 11.98 1.27 22.93
C TYR A 5 11.64 -0.17 23.32
N GLU A 6 12.23 -0.70 24.40
CA GLU A 6 11.98 -2.08 24.87
C GLU A 6 10.86 -2.14 25.92
N ASN A 7 10.21 -1.02 26.21
CA ASN A 7 9.15 -1.00 27.20
C ASN A 7 7.85 -1.57 26.60
N VAL A 8 7.43 -2.71 27.13
CA VAL A 8 6.24 -3.47 26.67
C VAL A 8 5.29 -3.77 27.84
N THR A 9 5.18 -2.83 28.79
CA THR A 9 4.27 -2.98 29.93
C THR A 9 2.83 -3.19 29.44
N ALA A 10 2.21 -4.30 29.84
CA ALA A 10 0.87 -4.65 29.41
C ALA A 10 -0.15 -3.58 29.83
N GLY A 11 -0.98 -3.13 28.89
CA GLY A 11 -1.99 -2.08 29.10
C GLY A 11 -1.49 -0.65 28.93
N GLU A 12 -0.19 -0.47 28.66
CA GLU A 12 0.42 0.83 28.38
C GLU A 12 0.78 0.94 26.89
N TYR A 13 0.79 2.17 26.37
CA TYR A 13 1.17 2.43 24.97
C TYR A 13 2.53 3.13 24.88
N TYR A 14 3.44 2.56 24.09
CA TYR A 14 4.81 3.04 23.88
C TYR A 14 5.14 3.10 22.38
N GLY A 15 6.10 3.96 22.04
CA GLY A 15 6.73 3.96 20.72
C GLY A 15 5.84 4.34 19.54
N ASP A 16 6.41 4.18 18.36
CA ASP A 16 5.77 4.21 17.06
C ASP A 16 5.52 2.78 16.53
N SER A 17 4.78 2.68 15.42
CA SER A 17 4.54 1.43 14.70
C SER A 17 5.05 1.48 13.27
N ASP A 18 5.60 0.33 12.89
CA ASP A 18 5.95 -0.07 11.54
C ASP A 18 5.03 -1.26 11.20
N TYR A 19 4.12 -1.08 10.23
CA TYR A 19 3.07 -2.06 9.92
C TYR A 19 2.98 -2.40 8.43
N TYR A 20 3.36 -3.64 8.11
CA TYR A 20 3.18 -4.22 6.79
C TYR A 20 2.51 -5.59 6.89
N ASN A 21 1.22 -5.64 6.60
CA ASN A 21 0.47 -6.89 6.48
C ASN A 21 0.00 -7.09 5.04
N TYR A 22 0.66 -7.99 4.33
CA TYR A 22 0.36 -8.30 2.92
C TYR A 22 -0.79 -9.31 2.76
N ASN A 23 -1.39 -9.81 3.86
CA ASN A 23 -2.60 -10.62 3.78
C ASN A 23 -3.80 -9.74 3.40
N SER A 24 -4.15 -9.74 2.12
CA SER A 24 -5.22 -8.87 1.61
C SER A 24 -6.59 -9.13 2.23
N LEU A 25 -6.86 -10.32 2.80
CA LEU A 25 -8.12 -10.59 3.50
C LEU A 25 -8.33 -9.70 4.74
N GLU A 26 -7.25 -9.18 5.30
CA GLU A 26 -7.20 -8.39 6.52
C GLU A 26 -7.04 -6.89 6.23
N ALA A 27 -6.83 -6.49 4.96
CA ALA A 27 -6.44 -5.12 4.60
C ALA A 27 -7.44 -4.04 5.01
N PHE A 28 -8.72 -4.37 5.20
CA PHE A 28 -9.77 -3.45 5.63
C PHE A 28 -10.39 -3.83 6.98
N ASP A 29 -9.78 -4.76 7.70
CA ASP A 29 -10.16 -5.09 9.07
C ASP A 29 -9.33 -4.24 10.05
N MET A 30 -9.93 -3.14 10.53
CA MET A 30 -9.27 -2.24 11.48
C MET A 30 -8.86 -2.90 12.81
N SER A 31 -9.37 -4.09 13.13
CA SER A 31 -8.91 -4.82 14.33
C SER A 31 -7.49 -5.37 14.18
N GLN A 32 -6.97 -5.43 12.95
CA GLN A 32 -5.61 -5.87 12.64
C GLN A 32 -4.59 -4.72 12.69
N TYR A 33 -5.04 -3.47 12.72
CA TYR A 33 -4.15 -2.31 12.72
C TYR A 33 -3.56 -2.06 14.12
N PRO A 34 -2.27 -1.65 14.23
CA PRO A 34 -1.65 -1.41 15.52
C PRO A 34 -2.28 -0.22 16.27
N VAL A 35 -2.41 -0.34 17.59
CA VAL A 35 -2.82 0.77 18.46
C VAL A 35 -1.58 1.35 19.14
N ASP A 36 -1.12 2.50 18.66
CA ASP A 36 0.18 3.10 19.00
C ASP A 36 0.10 4.62 19.26
N ARG A 37 1.26 5.23 19.56
CA ARG A 37 1.36 6.70 19.71
C ARG A 37 1.57 7.42 18.38
N PHE A 38 2.13 6.75 17.38
CA PHE A 38 2.52 7.31 16.10
C PHE A 38 2.75 6.16 15.09
N ALA A 39 2.29 6.29 13.85
CA ALA A 39 2.57 5.32 12.80
C ALA A 39 3.65 5.91 11.89
N ASN A 40 4.90 5.44 12.01
CA ASN A 40 6.03 5.99 11.26
C ASN A 40 6.23 5.29 9.92
N GLU A 41 5.76 4.05 9.79
CA GLU A 41 5.77 3.29 8.54
C GLU A 41 4.54 2.40 8.42
N PHE A 42 3.91 2.40 7.26
CA PHE A 42 2.90 1.42 6.89
C PHE A 42 2.65 1.44 5.39
N GLY A 43 2.29 0.30 4.80
CA GLY A 43 1.95 0.32 3.39
C GLY A 43 1.72 -1.00 2.67
N PHE A 44 1.37 -0.86 1.40
CA PHE A 44 1.21 -1.91 0.40
C PHE A 44 1.66 -1.38 -0.95
N HIS A 45 2.30 -2.22 -1.76
CA HIS A 45 2.89 -1.81 -3.04
C HIS A 45 1.87 -1.81 -4.18
N SER A 46 2.13 -1.01 -5.20
CA SER A 46 1.32 -0.93 -6.42
C SER A 46 2.16 -0.68 -7.66
N MET A 47 1.61 -1.03 -8.81
CA MET A 47 2.21 -0.71 -10.10
C MET A 47 2.26 0.81 -10.35
N PRO A 48 3.33 1.33 -10.97
CA PRO A 48 3.31 2.65 -11.58
C PRO A 48 2.44 2.64 -12.85
N SER A 49 2.14 3.83 -13.36
CA SER A 49 1.33 4.00 -14.56
C SER A 49 1.97 3.40 -15.82
N LEU A 50 1.15 3.11 -16.83
CA LEU A 50 1.62 2.75 -18.17
C LEU A 50 2.65 3.76 -18.71
N GLN A 51 2.40 5.06 -18.50
CA GLN A 51 3.28 6.12 -19.02
C GLN A 51 4.66 6.08 -18.38
N THR A 52 4.73 5.76 -17.08
CA THR A 52 6.00 5.55 -16.39
C THR A 52 6.69 4.29 -16.91
N TRP A 53 5.96 3.19 -17.09
CA TRP A 53 6.54 1.97 -17.67
C TRP A 53 7.15 2.19 -19.06
N GLN A 54 6.49 2.95 -19.92
CA GLN A 54 6.97 3.28 -21.28
C GLN A 54 8.30 4.06 -21.30
N GLN A 55 8.74 4.61 -20.18
CA GLN A 55 10.05 5.28 -20.07
C GLN A 55 11.22 4.29 -19.98
N ALA A 56 10.97 3.05 -19.55
CA ALA A 56 12.01 2.09 -19.19
C ALA A 56 11.81 0.67 -19.77
N VAL A 57 10.63 0.36 -20.31
CA VAL A 57 10.24 -0.97 -20.77
C VAL A 57 9.65 -0.89 -22.18
N THR A 58 10.04 -1.83 -23.04
CA THR A 58 9.53 -1.93 -24.43
C THR A 58 8.09 -2.45 -24.47
N ASP A 59 7.33 -2.07 -25.48
CA ASP A 59 5.90 -2.43 -25.62
C ASP A 59 5.63 -3.95 -25.54
N GLU A 60 6.53 -4.77 -26.08
CA GLU A 60 6.43 -6.24 -26.01
C GLU A 60 6.46 -6.79 -24.57
N ASN A 61 7.07 -6.05 -23.65
CA ASN A 61 7.23 -6.40 -22.23
C ASN A 61 6.18 -5.71 -21.33
N LEU A 62 5.27 -4.90 -21.88
CA LEU A 62 4.18 -4.24 -21.13
C LEU A 62 3.03 -5.23 -20.87
N GLN A 63 3.34 -6.26 -20.10
CA GLN A 63 2.41 -7.27 -19.60
C GLN A 63 2.66 -7.47 -18.11
N PHE A 64 1.60 -7.71 -17.34
CA PHE A 64 1.68 -7.69 -15.87
C PHE A 64 2.77 -8.63 -15.33
N ASN A 65 2.88 -9.85 -15.88
CA ASN A 65 3.88 -10.84 -15.48
C ASN A 65 4.99 -11.08 -16.51
N SER A 66 5.36 -10.06 -17.31
CA SER A 66 6.52 -10.20 -18.20
C SER A 66 7.81 -10.39 -17.40
N SER A 67 8.81 -11.04 -17.98
CA SER A 67 10.10 -11.27 -17.29
C SER A 67 10.79 -9.96 -16.89
N VAL A 68 10.64 -8.91 -17.69
CA VAL A 68 11.19 -7.58 -17.39
C VAL A 68 10.45 -6.92 -16.22
N ILE A 69 9.12 -6.99 -16.18
CA ILE A 69 8.34 -6.43 -15.06
C ILE A 69 8.62 -7.22 -13.77
N LEU A 70 8.66 -8.56 -13.83
CA LEU A 70 9.06 -9.40 -12.70
C LEU A 70 10.44 -9.02 -12.19
N HIS A 71 11.44 -8.90 -13.07
CA HIS A 71 12.80 -8.56 -12.66
C HIS A 71 12.90 -7.19 -11.97
N ARG A 72 12.01 -6.25 -12.31
CA ARG A 72 11.99 -4.91 -11.71
C ARG A 72 11.21 -4.85 -10.40
N ASN A 73 10.37 -5.84 -10.10
CA ASN A 73 9.75 -5.96 -8.80
C ASN A 73 10.77 -6.51 -7.79
N HIS A 74 11.24 -5.64 -6.88
CA HIS A 74 12.13 -6.02 -5.79
C HIS A 74 11.40 -6.27 -4.47
N HIS A 75 10.08 -6.43 -4.52
CA HIS A 75 9.29 -6.98 -3.43
C HIS A 75 8.86 -8.41 -3.80
N TYR A 76 9.50 -9.46 -3.28
CA TYR A 76 10.62 -9.45 -2.33
C TYR A 76 11.99 -9.37 -3.02
N PRO A 77 13.04 -8.87 -2.34
CA PRO A 77 14.35 -8.64 -2.97
C PRO A 77 15.06 -9.98 -3.27
N PRO A 78 16.00 -10.03 -4.22
CA PRO A 78 16.67 -11.28 -4.61
C PRO A 78 17.53 -11.91 -3.51
N GLY A 79 17.90 -11.16 -2.47
CA GLY A 79 18.76 -11.66 -1.37
C GLY A 79 20.21 -11.97 -1.79
N GLY A 80 20.62 -11.56 -2.99
CA GLY A 80 21.94 -11.80 -3.55
C GLY A 80 22.09 -11.18 -4.94
N LEU A 81 23.11 -11.59 -5.69
CA LEU A 81 23.41 -11.08 -7.03
C LEU A 81 22.73 -11.86 -8.17
N SER A 82 22.11 -13.00 -7.85
CA SER A 82 21.43 -13.84 -8.84
C SER A 82 20.08 -13.24 -9.22
N THR A 83 19.70 -13.39 -10.48
CA THR A 83 18.32 -13.12 -10.90
C THR A 83 17.38 -14.11 -10.24
N ASP A 84 16.55 -13.64 -9.31
CA ASP A 84 15.51 -14.41 -8.65
C ASP A 84 14.14 -13.79 -8.95
N THR A 85 13.41 -14.41 -9.88
CA THR A 85 12.05 -13.98 -10.22
C THR A 85 10.97 -14.64 -9.35
N ILE A 86 11.32 -15.63 -8.52
CA ILE A 86 10.36 -16.31 -7.64
C ILE A 86 9.94 -15.33 -6.54
N ARG A 87 10.90 -14.69 -5.89
CA ARG A 87 10.64 -13.68 -4.85
C ARG A 87 9.93 -12.45 -5.39
N SER A 88 10.28 -12.02 -6.60
CA SER A 88 9.53 -10.97 -7.31
C SER A 88 8.10 -11.38 -7.62
N ALA A 89 7.86 -12.64 -8.00
CA ALA A 89 6.53 -13.14 -8.31
C ALA A 89 5.62 -13.20 -7.06
N GLU A 90 6.17 -13.34 -5.86
CA GLU A 90 5.41 -13.28 -4.60
C GLU A 90 4.73 -11.90 -4.43
N GLY A 91 5.47 -10.79 -4.56
CA GLY A 91 4.85 -9.46 -4.51
C GLY A 91 3.86 -9.22 -5.64
N MET A 92 4.12 -9.75 -6.84
CA MET A 92 3.13 -9.68 -7.92
C MET A 92 1.85 -10.45 -7.57
N GLY A 93 1.99 -11.59 -6.89
CA GLY A 93 0.88 -12.37 -6.36
C GLY A 93 0.06 -11.60 -5.33
N GLU A 94 0.72 -10.90 -4.40
CA GLU A 94 0.04 -10.03 -3.42
C GLU A 94 -0.83 -8.97 -4.09
N MET A 95 -0.29 -8.22 -5.07
CA MET A 95 -1.07 -7.25 -5.86
C MET A 95 -2.23 -7.90 -6.62
N THR A 96 -2.01 -9.10 -7.16
CA THR A 96 -3.04 -9.82 -7.92
C THR A 96 -4.20 -10.21 -7.01
N ILE A 97 -3.91 -10.84 -5.88
CA ILE A 97 -4.90 -11.26 -4.88
C ILE A 97 -5.69 -10.06 -4.36
N ALA A 98 -5.00 -8.96 -4.05
CA ALA A 98 -5.62 -7.73 -3.58
C ALA A 98 -6.65 -7.17 -4.59
N VAL A 99 -6.32 -7.18 -5.87
CA VAL A 99 -7.25 -6.77 -6.93
C VAL A 99 -8.41 -7.76 -7.05
N GLU A 100 -8.14 -9.06 -7.10
CA GLU A 100 -9.17 -10.10 -7.27
C GLU A 100 -10.21 -10.12 -6.14
N LEU A 101 -9.80 -9.79 -4.91
CA LEU A 101 -10.70 -9.76 -3.76
C LEU A 101 -11.63 -8.53 -3.73
N TYR A 102 -11.14 -7.35 -4.15
CA TYR A 102 -11.82 -6.08 -3.85
C TYR A 102 -12.22 -5.25 -5.08
N TYR A 103 -11.67 -5.52 -6.27
CA TYR A 103 -11.86 -4.69 -7.46
C TYR A 103 -12.22 -5.52 -8.70
N PRO A 104 -12.84 -4.89 -9.74
CA PRO A 104 -13.10 -5.59 -11.00
C PRO A 104 -11.80 -6.06 -11.67
N ILE A 105 -11.71 -7.36 -11.96
CA ILE A 105 -10.57 -7.98 -12.64
C ILE A 105 -10.51 -7.49 -14.10
N PRO A 106 -9.43 -6.80 -14.52
CA PRO A 106 -9.31 -6.31 -15.89
C PRO A 106 -9.21 -7.43 -16.93
N SER A 107 -9.99 -7.29 -18.00
CA SER A 107 -10.09 -8.27 -19.11
C SER A 107 -10.26 -7.57 -20.47
N LYS A 108 -9.40 -6.59 -20.78
CA LYS A 108 -9.42 -5.86 -22.05
C LYS A 108 -8.83 -6.72 -23.17
N SER A 109 -9.37 -6.58 -24.39
CA SER A 109 -8.88 -7.30 -25.58
C SER A 109 -7.55 -6.76 -26.11
N ASP A 110 -7.32 -5.45 -26.00
CA ASP A 110 -6.02 -4.82 -26.28
C ASP A 110 -5.06 -5.11 -25.10
N PRO A 111 -3.93 -5.80 -25.33
CA PRO A 111 -2.96 -6.13 -24.28
C PRO A 111 -2.41 -4.92 -23.53
N ILE A 112 -2.14 -3.80 -24.22
CA ILE A 112 -1.58 -2.60 -23.60
C ILE A 112 -2.65 -1.92 -22.72
N ALA A 113 -3.89 -1.85 -23.22
CA ALA A 113 -5.00 -1.36 -22.42
C ALA A 113 -5.28 -2.27 -21.21
N ASN A 114 -5.10 -3.59 -21.35
CA ASN A 114 -5.26 -4.54 -20.26
C ASN A 114 -4.18 -4.34 -19.19
N PHE A 115 -2.92 -4.21 -19.59
CA PHE A 115 -1.81 -3.91 -18.69
C PHE A 115 -2.02 -2.60 -17.92
N ALA A 116 -2.42 -1.53 -18.62
CA ALA A 116 -2.73 -0.25 -17.98
C ALA A 116 -3.88 -0.36 -16.97
N ALA A 117 -4.91 -1.14 -17.30
CA ALA A 117 -6.04 -1.36 -16.40
C ALA A 117 -5.65 -2.16 -15.14
N TRP A 118 -4.78 -3.17 -15.27
CA TRP A 118 -4.19 -3.88 -14.14
C TRP A 118 -3.35 -2.95 -13.26
N CYS A 119 -2.50 -2.10 -13.87
CA CYS A 119 -1.72 -1.13 -13.10
C CYS A 119 -2.64 -0.23 -12.26
N LEU A 120 -3.68 0.34 -12.87
CA LEU A 120 -4.66 1.18 -12.18
C LEU A 120 -5.41 0.43 -11.06
N ALA A 121 -5.77 -0.83 -11.27
CA ALA A 121 -6.46 -1.62 -10.25
C ALA A 121 -5.62 -1.78 -8.98
N THR A 122 -4.32 -2.07 -9.12
CA THR A 122 -3.40 -2.15 -7.96
C THR A 122 -3.29 -0.80 -7.22
N GLN A 123 -3.26 0.32 -7.95
CA GLN A 123 -3.21 1.65 -7.32
C GLN A 123 -4.49 1.99 -6.53
N ARG A 124 -5.66 1.48 -6.96
CA ARG A 124 -6.92 1.68 -6.24
C ARG A 124 -6.91 0.95 -4.90
N PHE A 125 -6.50 -0.32 -4.90
CA PHE A 125 -6.34 -1.10 -3.67
C PHE A 125 -5.40 -0.39 -2.71
N GLN A 126 -4.21 -0.01 -3.17
CA GLN A 126 -3.25 0.75 -2.35
C GLN A 126 -3.88 2.02 -1.77
N ALA A 127 -4.53 2.83 -2.59
CA ALA A 127 -5.09 4.09 -2.14
C ALA A 127 -6.18 3.93 -1.06
N ASP A 128 -7.08 2.96 -1.24
CA ASP A 128 -8.15 2.70 -0.28
C ASP A 128 -7.61 2.07 1.02
N MET A 129 -6.60 1.20 0.94
CA MET A 129 -5.97 0.61 2.12
C MET A 129 -5.29 1.67 2.98
N TYR A 130 -4.51 2.57 2.35
CA TYR A 130 -3.85 3.68 3.08
C TYR A 130 -4.88 4.64 3.66
N LYS A 131 -5.98 4.91 2.93
CA LYS A 131 -7.08 5.71 3.48
C LYS A 131 -7.64 5.07 4.75
N SER A 132 -7.87 3.76 4.74
CA SER A 132 -8.39 2.99 5.88
C SER A 132 -7.46 3.09 7.09
N GLU A 133 -6.16 2.93 6.89
CA GLU A 133 -5.15 3.06 7.95
C GLU A 133 -5.02 4.49 8.46
N ILE A 134 -4.85 5.47 7.56
CA ILE A 134 -4.69 6.89 7.93
C ILE A 134 -5.89 7.37 8.76
N GLN A 135 -7.12 7.06 8.35
CA GLN A 135 -8.29 7.49 9.09
C GLN A 135 -8.40 6.80 10.46
N PHE A 136 -7.94 5.55 10.57
CA PHE A 136 -7.85 4.83 11.84
C PHE A 136 -6.85 5.52 12.78
N TYR A 137 -5.63 5.78 12.31
CA TYR A 137 -4.59 6.46 13.09
C TYR A 137 -5.04 7.87 13.51
N ARG A 138 -5.63 8.65 12.59
CA ARG A 138 -6.16 9.99 12.92
C ARG A 138 -7.25 9.95 13.98
N ARG A 139 -8.16 8.97 13.94
CA ARG A 139 -9.20 8.77 14.96
C ARG A 139 -8.60 8.42 16.32
N GLY A 140 -7.46 7.73 16.34
CA GLY A 140 -6.71 7.39 17.56
C GLY A 140 -6.23 8.61 18.36
N SER A 141 -6.17 9.80 17.75
CA SER A 141 -5.83 11.05 18.46
C SER A 141 -6.76 11.41 19.61
N GLY A 142 -8.04 10.99 19.54
CA GLY A 142 -9.04 11.17 20.59
C GLY A 142 -9.31 9.93 21.44
N ARG A 143 -8.52 8.87 21.27
CA ARG A 143 -8.63 7.58 21.99
C ARG A 143 -7.52 7.48 23.07
N PRO A 144 -7.53 6.46 23.95
CA PRO A 144 -6.57 6.35 25.06
C PRO A 144 -5.08 6.37 24.64
N GLU A 145 -4.76 5.87 23.45
CA GLU A 145 -3.43 5.88 22.87
C GLU A 145 -2.96 7.29 22.44
N ARG A 146 -3.88 8.24 22.22
CA ARG A 146 -3.59 9.62 21.83
C ARG A 146 -2.59 9.66 20.66
N GLN A 147 -2.96 8.99 19.57
CA GLN A 147 -2.15 8.89 18.36
C GLN A 147 -1.86 10.29 17.77
N LEU A 148 -0.61 10.55 17.37
CA LEU A 148 -0.14 11.89 17.01
C LEU A 148 0.57 12.03 15.66
N GLY A 149 0.54 11.02 14.80
CA GLY A 149 0.99 11.19 13.43
C GLY A 149 1.03 9.92 12.60
N SER A 150 1.10 10.13 11.29
CA SER A 150 0.98 9.09 10.29
C SER A 150 1.91 9.47 9.14
N LEU A 151 2.95 8.65 8.95
CA LEU A 151 3.90 8.76 7.85
C LEU A 151 3.81 7.46 7.07
N TYR A 152 3.14 7.49 5.92
CA TYR A 152 2.99 6.29 5.11
C TYR A 152 4.29 5.96 4.38
N TRP A 153 4.57 4.68 4.22
CA TRP A 153 5.67 4.23 3.37
C TRP A 153 5.14 4.01 1.96
N GLN A 154 5.67 4.62 0.90
CA GLN A 154 6.69 5.68 0.85
C GLN A 154 6.21 6.81 -0.07
N LEU A 155 6.82 7.99 0.01
CA LEU A 155 6.36 9.13 -0.77
C LEU A 155 6.63 8.95 -2.28
N GLU A 156 7.89 8.73 -2.67
CA GLU A 156 8.32 8.74 -4.08
C GLU A 156 9.10 7.49 -4.53
N ASP A 157 9.23 7.36 -5.85
CA ASP A 157 9.99 6.32 -6.53
C ASP A 157 11.38 6.79 -6.97
N ILE A 158 12.37 5.89 -6.86
CA ILE A 158 13.73 6.12 -7.38
C ILE A 158 13.90 5.70 -8.85
N TRP A 159 12.98 4.88 -9.38
CA TRP A 159 12.98 4.35 -10.75
C TRP A 159 11.63 3.71 -11.07
N GLN A 160 11.39 3.28 -12.33
CA GLN A 160 10.11 2.73 -12.78
C GLN A 160 9.92 1.27 -12.33
N ALA A 161 9.32 1.05 -11.17
CA ALA A 161 9.08 -0.29 -10.62
C ALA A 161 7.79 -0.31 -9.77
N PRO A 162 7.22 -1.50 -9.48
CA PRO A 162 6.19 -1.64 -8.46
C PRO A 162 6.80 -1.37 -7.09
N THR A 163 6.19 -0.46 -6.34
CA THR A 163 6.67 -0.01 -5.02
C THR A 163 5.50 0.51 -4.18
N TRP A 164 5.78 0.85 -2.93
CA TRP A 164 4.87 1.54 -2.03
C TRP A 164 4.70 3.04 -2.32
N ALA A 165 5.36 3.57 -3.36
CA ALA A 165 5.35 5.00 -3.64
C ALA A 165 3.94 5.52 -3.97
N GLY A 166 3.63 6.73 -3.50
CA GLY A 166 2.47 7.50 -3.97
C GLY A 166 2.78 8.38 -5.20
N ILE A 167 4.06 8.74 -5.38
CA ILE A 167 4.57 9.54 -6.50
C ILE A 167 5.56 8.68 -7.30
N GLU A 168 5.29 8.52 -8.59
CA GLU A 168 6.13 7.78 -9.53
C GLU A 168 7.43 8.54 -9.84
N TYR A 169 8.39 7.86 -10.48
CA TYR A 169 9.76 8.34 -10.67
C TYR A 169 9.89 9.77 -11.24
N ASP A 170 9.06 10.13 -12.21
CA ASP A 170 9.09 11.43 -12.89
C ASP A 170 8.22 12.50 -12.20
N GLY A 171 7.67 12.20 -11.02
CA GLY A 171 6.77 13.08 -10.28
C GLY A 171 5.29 12.85 -10.57
N ARG A 172 4.92 11.90 -11.44
CA ARG A 172 3.51 11.56 -11.71
C ARG A 172 2.85 11.00 -10.45
N TRP A 173 1.67 11.51 -10.12
CA TRP A 173 0.89 11.04 -8.96
C TRP A 173 0.16 9.72 -9.28
N LYS A 174 0.34 8.71 -8.42
CA LYS A 174 -0.57 7.55 -8.34
C LYS A 174 -1.91 7.97 -7.71
N VAL A 175 -2.91 7.09 -7.78
CA VAL A 175 -4.21 7.27 -7.08
C VAL A 175 -3.99 7.58 -5.60
N LEU A 176 -3.02 6.91 -4.96
CA LEU A 176 -2.67 7.09 -3.55
C LEU A 176 -2.43 8.57 -3.21
N HIS A 177 -1.65 9.32 -4.00
CA HIS A 177 -1.28 10.68 -3.62
C HIS A 177 -2.48 11.65 -3.65
N TYR A 178 -3.44 11.42 -4.55
CA TYR A 178 -4.71 12.16 -4.54
C TYR A 178 -5.56 11.83 -3.30
N VAL A 179 -5.61 10.55 -2.91
CA VAL A 179 -6.36 10.11 -1.72
C VAL A 179 -5.71 10.60 -0.44
N ALA A 180 -4.38 10.49 -0.33
CA ALA A 180 -3.56 10.98 0.78
C ALA A 180 -3.78 12.47 1.01
N LYS A 181 -3.76 13.28 -0.05
CA LYS A 181 -4.06 14.72 0.02
C LYS A 181 -5.41 15.01 0.70
N ASN A 182 -6.46 14.29 0.33
CA ASN A 182 -7.80 14.51 0.88
C ASN A 182 -7.92 13.98 2.32
N ILE A 183 -7.38 12.81 2.61
CA ILE A 183 -7.50 12.20 3.94
C ILE A 183 -6.57 12.86 4.98
N TYR A 184 -5.59 13.65 4.56
CA TYR A 184 -4.77 14.50 5.43
C TYR A 184 -5.30 15.94 5.57
N GLU A 185 -6.49 16.27 5.06
CA GLU A 185 -7.10 17.58 5.31
C GLU A 185 -7.29 17.86 6.82
N PRO A 186 -7.22 19.13 7.25
CA PRO A 186 -7.30 19.47 8.68
C PRO A 186 -8.53 18.89 9.41
N VAL A 187 -9.67 18.78 8.72
CA VAL A 187 -10.92 18.21 9.22
C VAL A 187 -11.45 17.21 8.19
N ILE A 188 -11.77 16.00 8.62
CA ILE A 188 -12.30 14.93 7.76
C ILE A 188 -13.50 14.25 8.41
N VAL A 189 -14.34 13.62 7.60
CA VAL A 189 -15.36 12.64 8.04
C VAL A 189 -14.88 11.25 7.62
N ALA A 190 -14.73 10.35 8.58
CA ALA A 190 -14.09 9.05 8.39
C ALA A 190 -15.08 7.90 8.70
N PRO A 191 -15.79 7.37 7.70
CA PRO A 191 -16.69 6.25 7.90
C PRO A 191 -15.91 4.97 8.27
N TYR A 192 -16.43 4.21 9.23
CA TYR A 192 -15.91 2.93 9.65
C TYR A 192 -16.98 1.85 9.49
N TRP A 193 -16.70 0.86 8.63
CA TRP A 193 -17.53 -0.32 8.49
C TRP A 193 -16.94 -1.47 9.29
N ASN A 194 -17.68 -1.95 10.28
CA ASN A 194 -17.31 -3.15 11.02
C ASN A 194 -17.81 -4.38 10.26
N LEU A 195 -16.90 -5.10 9.61
CA LEU A 195 -17.18 -6.28 8.78
C LEU A 195 -17.81 -7.44 9.56
N LEU A 196 -17.52 -7.59 10.85
CA LEU A 196 -18.06 -8.67 11.68
C LEU A 196 -19.53 -8.44 12.05
N THR A 197 -19.89 -7.19 12.30
CA THR A 197 -21.25 -6.80 12.73
C THR A 197 -22.13 -6.29 11.59
N ASP A 198 -21.53 -6.08 10.41
CA ASP A 198 -22.14 -5.43 9.25
C ASP A 198 -22.75 -4.04 9.59
N GLN A 199 -22.02 -3.26 10.39
CA GLN A 199 -22.47 -1.94 10.84
C GLN A 199 -21.55 -0.82 10.32
N LEU A 200 -22.14 0.14 9.62
CA LEU A 200 -21.49 1.37 9.22
C LEU A 200 -21.65 2.44 10.32
N ASN A 201 -20.51 2.91 10.84
CA ASN A 201 -20.42 4.01 11.78
C ASN A 201 -19.79 5.22 11.07
N VAL A 202 -20.21 6.43 11.44
CA VAL A 202 -19.67 7.71 10.93
C VAL A 202 -19.32 8.61 12.10
#